data_AF-A0A8S3CY78-F1
#
_entry.id   AF-A0A8S3CY78-F1
#
_cell.length_a   1.000
_cell.length_b   1.000
_cell.length_c   1.000
_cell.angle_alpha   90.00
_cell.angle_beta   90.00
_cell.angle_gamma   90.00
#
_symmetry.space_group_name_H-M   'P 1'
#
loop_
_entity.id
_entity.type
_entity.pdbx_description
1 polymer ?
#
loop_
_entity_poly.entity_id
_entity_poly.type
_entity_poly.pdbx_seq_one_letter_code
_entity_poly.pdbx_strand_id
1 'polypeptide(L)' 'QQYVTPRQAIDERGADILIVGRAILDSINRAKTAEEYQQQGYQAYEEIRKI' A
#
# COMPACT_ATOMS: atom_id res chain seq x y z
N GLN A 1 -17.60 1.20 1.99
CA GLN A 1 -16.22 1.15 1.48
C GLN A 1 -15.72 -0.27 1.57
N GLN A 2 -15.05 -0.77 0.54
CA GLN A 2 -14.36 -2.06 0.55
C GLN A 2 -12.85 -1.79 0.46
N TYR A 3 -12.05 -2.55 1.18
CA TYR A 3 -10.59 -2.39 1.23
C TYR A 3 -9.89 -3.62 0.68
N VAL A 4 -8.69 -3.40 0.16
CA VAL A 4 -7.76 -4.43 -0.28
C VAL A 4 -6.39 -4.16 0.28
N THR A 5 -5.55 -5.19 0.32
CA THR A 5 -4.16 -5.03 0.75
C THR A 5 -3.35 -4.29 -0.33
N PRO A 6 -2.21 -3.68 0.03
CA PRO A 6 -1.25 -3.12 -0.93
C PRO A 6 -0.92 -4.09 -2.06
N ARG A 7 -0.64 -5.36 -1.72
CA ARG A 7 -0.31 -6.38 -2.70
C ARG A 7 -1.46 -6.65 -3.67
N GLN A 8 -2.69 -6.81 -3.18
CA GLN A 8 -3.85 -7.02 -4.06
C GLN A 8 -4.09 -5.83 -5.01
N ALA A 9 -3.84 -4.61 -4.56
CA ALA A 9 -3.99 -3.43 -5.40
C ALA A 9 -2.91 -3.36 -6.49
N ILE A 10 -1.65 -3.64 -6.15
CA ILE A 10 -0.51 -3.51 -7.06
C ILE A 10 -0.32 -4.76 -7.95
N ASP A 11 -0.29 -5.96 -7.36
CA ASP A 11 -0.06 -7.27 -8.02
C ASP A 11 -1.30 -7.73 -8.78
N GLU A 12 -2.39 -8.00 -8.08
CA GLU A 12 -3.57 -8.66 -8.68
C GLU A 12 -4.39 -7.71 -9.57
N ARG A 13 -4.39 -6.41 -9.25
CA ARG A 13 -5.21 -5.39 -9.93
C ARG A 13 -4.41 -4.45 -10.83
N GLY A 14 -3.09 -4.54 -10.81
CA GLY A 14 -2.21 -3.77 -11.69
C GLY A 14 -2.23 -2.26 -11.47
N ALA A 15 -2.54 -1.79 -10.27
CA ALA A 15 -2.43 -0.36 -9.94
C ALA A 15 -0.96 0.05 -9.77
N ASP A 16 -0.62 1.29 -10.10
CA ASP A 16 0.72 1.83 -9.87
C ASP A 16 0.84 2.59 -8.54
N ILE A 17 -0.27 3.14 -8.00
CA ILE A 17 -0.28 4.02 -6.83
C ILE A 17 -1.38 3.60 -5.85
N LEU A 18 -1.05 3.59 -4.55
CA LEU A 18 -1.99 3.40 -3.46
C LEU A 18 -2.49 4.76 -2.94
N ILE A 19 -3.79 4.86 -2.68
CA ILE A 19 -4.38 5.98 -1.92
C ILE A 19 -4.94 5.43 -0.61
N VAL A 20 -4.31 5.82 0.50
CA VAL A 20 -4.61 5.29 1.83
C VAL A 20 -5.15 6.42 2.71
N GLY A 21 -6.40 6.27 3.17
CA GLY A 21 -7.07 7.26 4.02
C GLY A 21 -7.10 6.83 5.49
N ARG A 22 -8.25 6.33 5.94
CA ARG A 22 -8.55 5.98 7.35
C ARG A 22 -7.48 5.16 8.04
N ALA A 23 -6.84 4.21 7.36
CA ALA A 23 -5.78 3.41 7.97
C ALA A 23 -4.59 4.25 8.48
N ILE A 24 -4.23 5.33 7.78
CA ILE A 24 -3.19 6.27 8.23
C ILE A 24 -3.77 7.29 9.21
N LEU A 25 -4.93 7.86 8.91
CA LEU A 25 -5.50 8.96 9.71
C LEU A 25 -5.94 8.54 11.12
N ASP A 26 -6.45 7.31 11.24
CA ASP A 26 -6.96 6.74 12.49
C ASP A 26 -5.89 5.95 13.27
N SER A 27 -4.65 5.85 12.74
CA SER A 27 -3.54 5.19 13.43
C SER A 27 -2.97 6.02 14.58
N ILE A 28 -2.54 5.34 15.64
CA ILE A 28 -1.82 5.93 16.78
C ILE A 28 -0.52 6.60 16.31
N ASN A 29 0.19 5.97 15.36
CA ASN A 29 1.41 6.52 14.79
C ASN A 29 1.28 6.59 13.26
N ARG A 30 0.74 7.71 12.80
CA ARG A 30 0.47 7.97 11.38
C ARG A 30 1.72 7.88 10.50
N ALA A 31 2.86 8.36 10.99
CA ALA A 31 4.12 8.34 10.25
C ALA A 31 4.58 6.90 10.02
N LYS A 32 4.58 6.08 11.09
CA LYS A 32 4.92 4.66 10.98
C LYS A 32 3.96 3.90 10.07
N THR A 33 2.64 4.13 10.19
CA THR A 33 1.67 3.46 9.31
C THR A 33 1.82 3.90 7.86
N ALA A 34 2.10 5.17 7.58
CA ALA A 34 2.38 5.64 6.22
C ALA A 34 3.63 4.97 5.63
N GLU A 35 4.70 4.82 6.42
CA GLU A 35 5.91 4.09 6.04
C GLU A 35 5.61 2.61 5.73
N GLU A 36 4.82 1.94 6.56
CA GLU A 36 4.42 0.54 6.33
C GLU A 36 3.64 0.35 5.02
N TYR A 37 2.72 1.27 4.68
CA TYR A 37 2.00 1.23 3.42
C TYR A 37 2.90 1.56 2.21
N GLN A 38 3.86 2.47 2.38
CA GLN A 38 4.85 2.80 1.35
C GLN A 38 5.77 1.61 1.06
N GLN A 39 6.30 0.96 2.10
CA GLN A 39 7.14 -0.24 1.97
C GLN A 39 6.39 -1.39 1.30
N GLN A 40 5.17 -1.71 1.77
CA GLN A 40 4.38 -2.80 1.19
C GLN A 40 3.97 -2.54 -0.26
N GLY A 41 3.58 -1.30 -0.59
CA GLY A 41 3.22 -0.92 -1.96
C GLY A 41 4.42 -0.98 -2.90
N TYR A 42 5.56 -0.45 -2.46
CA TYR A 42 6.79 -0.44 -3.26
C TYR A 42 7.37 -1.84 -3.44
N GLN A 43 7.40 -2.66 -2.38
CA GLN A 43 7.81 -4.06 -2.48
C GLN A 43 6.95 -4.83 -3.49
N ALA A 44 5.62 -4.68 -3.44
CA ALA A 44 4.73 -5.32 -4.41
C ALA A 44 5.02 -4.86 -5.84
N TYR A 45 5.33 -3.57 -6.03
CA TYR A 45 5.72 -3.04 -7.34
C TYR A 45 7.05 -3.63 -7.83
N GLU A 46 8.08 -3.70 -6.98
CA GLU A 46 9.37 -4.29 -7.34
C GLU A 46 9.24 -5.77 -7.70
N GLU A 47 8.45 -6.55 -6.94
CA GLU A 47 8.20 -7.97 -7.20
C GLU A 47 7.59 -8.21 -8.60
N ILE A 48 6.64 -7.38 -9.03
CA ILE A 48 6.01 -7.47 -10.36
C ILE A 48 6.98 -7.03 -11.46
N ARG A 49 7.72 -5.94 -11.23
CA ARG A 49 8.60 -5.33 -12.23
C ARG A 49 9.97 -6.02 -12.32
N LYS A 50 10.32 -6.86 -11.35
CA LYS A 50 11.62 -7.56 -11.22
C LYS A 50 12.81 -6.60 -11.29
N ILE A 51 12.67 -5.45 -10.62
CA ILE A 51 13.70 -4.41 -10.50
C ILE A 51 14.33 -4.44 -9.11
#